data_AF-A0A7Y3A0X7-F1
#
_entry.id   AF-A0A7Y3A0X7-F1
#
_cell.length_a   1.000
_cell.length_b   1.000
_cell.length_c   1.000
_cell.angle_alpha   90.00
_cell.angle_beta   90.00
_cell.angle_gamma   90.00
#
_symmetry.space_group_name_H-M   'P 1'
#
loop_
_entity.id
_entity.type
_entity.pdbx_description
1 polymer ?
#
loop_
_entity_poly.entity_id
_entity_poly.type
_entity_poly.pdbx_seq_one_letter_code
_entity_poly.pdbx_strand_id
1 'polypeptide(L)' 'MDPKLYEKIALEIESDTSPVGIDAKKTHIIIIEKLITIEERLSRLEEKLS' A
#
# COMPACT_ATOMS: atom_id res chain seq x y z
N MET A 1 -6.89 -5.57 5.55
CA MET A 1 -6.16 -5.84 4.30
C MET A 1 -6.53 -7.21 3.74
N ASP A 2 -6.82 -7.28 2.43
CA ASP A 2 -6.92 -8.56 1.70
C ASP A 2 -5.55 -9.28 1.79
N PRO A 3 -5.49 -10.54 2.27
CA PRO A 3 -4.25 -11.30 2.34
C PRO A 3 -3.45 -11.34 1.03
N LYS A 4 -4.13 -11.37 -0.12
CA LYS A 4 -3.47 -11.39 -1.43
C LYS A 4 -2.80 -10.07 -1.78
N LEU A 5 -3.41 -8.95 -1.40
CA LEU A 5 -2.83 -7.62 -1.58
C LEU A 5 -1.61 -7.44 -0.67
N TYR A 6 -1.69 -7.94 0.56
CA TYR A 6 -0.57 -7.94 1.50
C TYR A 6 0.64 -8.69 0.91
N GLU A 7 0.46 -9.92 0.43
CA GLU A 7 1.53 -10.72 -0.16
C GLU A 7 2.12 -10.08 -1.42
N LYS A 8 1.27 -9.55 -2.30
CA LYS A 8 1.74 -8.87 -3.52
C LYS A 8 2.60 -7.66 -3.18
N ILE A 9 2.14 -6.82 -2.24
CA ILE A 9 2.93 -5.67 -1.79
C ILE A 9 4.23 -6.18 -1.18
N ALA A 10 4.17 -7.15 -0.25
CA ALA A 10 5.34 -7.71 0.42
C ALA A 10 6.42 -8.22 -0.55
N LEU A 11 6.03 -8.89 -1.64
CA LEU A 11 6.94 -9.37 -2.69
C LEU A 11 7.61 -8.24 -3.45
N GLU A 12 6.90 -7.15 -3.76
CA GLU A 12 7.45 -6.00 -4.49
C GLU A 12 8.45 -5.18 -3.65
N ILE A 13 8.29 -5.15 -2.32
CA ILE A 13 9.22 -4.47 -1.39
C ILE A 13 10.39 -5.36 -0.96
N GLU A 14 10.27 -6.67 -1.11
CA GLU A 14 11.33 -7.65 -0.84
C GLU A 14 12.29 -7.70 -2.04
N SER A 15 13.00 -6.59 -2.26
CA SER A 15 14.13 -6.53 -3.19
C SER A 15 15.40 -7.02 -2.49
N ASP A 16 16.15 -7.93 -3.12
CA ASP A 16 17.46 -8.43 -2.65
C ASP A 16 18.50 -7.31 -2.40
N THR A 17 18.29 -6.12 -2.96
CA THR A 17 19.18 -4.96 -2.80
C THR A 17 18.80 -4.02 -1.66
N SER A 18 17.66 -4.24 -0.99
CA SER A 18 17.17 -3.38 0.09
C SER A 18 17.14 -4.15 1.41
N PRO A 19 18.03 -3.86 2.38
CA PRO A 19 18.12 -4.57 3.65
C PRO A 19 17.04 -4.08 4.63
N VAL A 20 15.79 -3.98 4.17
CA VAL A 20 14.66 -3.55 4.99
C VAL A 20 14.26 -4.67 5.95
N GLY A 21 14.39 -4.40 7.25
CA GLY A 21 13.93 -5.32 8.29
C GLY A 21 12.41 -5.52 8.28
N ILE A 22 11.96 -6.56 8.99
CA ILE A 22 10.55 -6.98 9.08
C ILE A 22 9.62 -5.81 9.49
N ASP A 23 10.08 -4.95 10.39
CA ASP A 23 9.32 -3.80 10.87
C ASP A 23 9.13 -2.74 9.77
N ALA A 24 10.19 -2.43 9.02
CA ALA A 24 10.13 -1.53 7.87
C ALA A 24 9.21 -2.07 6.77
N LYS A 25 9.21 -3.38 6.51
CA LYS A 25 8.28 -4.03 5.57
C LYS A 25 6.82 -3.79 5.97
N LYS A 26 6.47 -3.97 7.25
CA LYS A 26 5.12 -3.68 7.76
C LYS A 26 4.76 -2.20 7.61
N THR A 27 5.69 -1.30 7.91
CA THR A 27 5.46 0.15 7.75
C THR A 27 5.13 0.52 6.30
N HIS A 28 5.88 0.00 5.32
CA HIS A 28 5.61 0.26 3.90
C HIS A 28 4.24 -0.25 3.47
N ILE A 29 3.86 -1.45 3.91
CA ILE A 29 2.54 -2.02 3.63
C ILE A 29 1.43 -1.12 4.18
N ILE A 30 1.56 -0.64 5.42
CA ILE A 30 0.59 0.28 6.03
C ILE A 30 0.52 1.61 5.27
N ILE A 31 1.66 2.15 4.84
CA ILE A 31 1.71 3.39 4.04
C ILE A 31 0.97 3.19 2.72
N ILE A 32 1.25 2.11 1.99
CA ILE A 32 0.62 1.82 0.71
C ILE A 32 -0.90 1.63 0.88
N GLU A 33 -1.35 0.92 1.91
CA GLU A 33 -2.79 0.77 2.22
C GLU A 33 -3.47 2.14 2.43
N LYS A 34 -2.81 3.03 3.18
CA LYS A 34 -3.33 4.37 3.43
C LYS A 34 -3.38 5.21 2.15
N LEU A 35 -2.37 5.10 1.28
CA LEU A 35 -2.36 5.79 -0.01
C LEU A 35 -3.51 5.32 -0.91
N ILE A 36 -3.70 4.01 -1.07
CA ILE A 36 -4.83 3.44 -1.83
C ILE A 36 -6.16 3.95 -1.27
N THR A 37 -6.33 3.93 0.06
CA THR A 37 -7.55 4.43 0.71
C THR A 37 -7.77 5.93 0.45
N ILE A 38 -6.71 6.73 0.39
CA ILE A 38 -6.80 8.16 0.08
C ILE A 38 -7.22 8.35 -1.38
N GLU A 39 -6.61 7.62 -2.32
CA GLU A 39 -6.97 7.68 -3.74
C GLU A 39 -8.44 7.30 -3.98
N GLU A 40 -8.93 6.21 -3.37
CA GLU A 40 -10.34 5.82 -3.47
C GLU A 40 -11.28 6.90 -2.93
N ARG A 41 -10.92 7.54 -1.82
CA ARG A 41 -11.71 8.64 -1.24
C ARG A 41 -11.71 9.88 -2.11
N LEU A 42 -10.57 10.22 -2.73
CA LEU A 42 -10.45 11.33 -3.66
C LEU A 42 -11.29 11.09 -4.92
N SER A 43 -11.18 9.91 -5.52
CA SER A 43 -11.96 9.53 -6.70
C SER A 43 -13.48 9.68 -6.46
N ARG A 44 -13.99 9.23 -5.30
CA ARG A 44 -15.41 9.43 -4.93
C ARG A 44 -15.82 10.89 -4.73
N LEU A 45 -14.89 11.77 -4.38
CA LEU A 45 -15.17 13.20 -4.25
C LEU A 45 -15.16 13.87 -5.63
N GLU A 46 -14.21 13.49 -6.49
CA GLU A 46 -14.13 13.97 -7.87
C GLU A 46 -15.37 13.57 -8.68
N GLU A 47 -15.86 12.34 -8.56
CA GLU A 47 -17.12 11.88 -9.18
C GLU A 47 -18.36 12.67 -8.72
N LYS A 48 -18.34 13.23 -7.52
CA LYS A 48 -19.46 14.04 -7.01
C LYS A 48 -19.40 15.50 -7.48
N LEU A 49 -18.24 15.95 -7.94
CA LEU A 49 -18.01 17.31 -8.41
C LEU A 49 -18.16 17.44 -9.94
N SER A 50 -18.14 16.32 -10.67
CA SER A 50 -18.48 16.23 -12.10
C SER A 50 -19.98 16.16 -12.33
#